data_AF-A0A966Y368-F1
#
_entry.id   AF-A0A966Y368-F1
#
_cell.length_a   1.000
_cell.length_b   1.000
_cell.length_c   1.000
_cell.angle_alpha   90.00
_cell.angle_beta   90.00
_cell.angle_gamma   90.00
#
_symmetry.space_group_name_H-M   'P 1'
#
loop_
_entity.id
_entity.type
_entity.pdbx_description
1 polymer ?
#
loop_
_entity_poly.entity_id
_entity_poly.type
_entity_poly.pdbx_seq_one_letter_code
_entity_poly.pdbx_strand_id
1 'polypeptide(L)'
;MLKPMSTLRFSLLLLAAGPLLGGCGDRYSTLPVPGVPATEMPQLDQSIASSTPEAARRGLGNHTWLWTRGPGPAQIHYSTADGRDFVWLVGERRILAGEWQVDTTADGLVQICLRYPGVQRQGLGTNWTCRPAGTMFTQMQEREGGDPLRFSGRTQAKFVLTQTPSSLAEVEGRVAATPENLGY
;
A
#
# COMPACT_ATOMS: atom_id res chain seq x y z
N MET A 1 12.57 23.03 73.29
CA MET A 1 13.84 22.29 73.42
C MET A 1 14.28 21.87 72.03
N LEU A 2 15.21 22.62 71.43
CA LEU A 2 15.82 22.31 70.13
C LEU A 2 17.09 21.49 70.36
N LYS A 3 17.27 20.42 69.59
CA LYS A 3 18.51 19.64 69.53
C LYS A 3 19.18 19.90 68.17
N PRO A 4 20.41 20.44 68.12
CA PRO A 4 21.19 20.48 66.90
C PRO A 4 22.15 19.28 66.86
N MET A 5 22.33 18.63 65.72
CA MET A 5 23.58 17.91 65.42
C MET A 5 23.89 18.00 63.93
N SER A 6 24.97 18.74 63.68
CA SER A 6 25.82 18.73 62.49
C SER A 6 26.54 17.39 62.38
N THR A 7 26.65 16.79 61.19
CA THR A 7 27.95 16.65 60.50
C THR A 7 27.79 16.09 59.09
N LEU A 8 28.39 16.79 58.12
CA LEU A 8 28.69 16.31 56.78
C LEU A 8 29.54 15.04 56.82
N ARG A 9 29.24 14.08 55.93
CA ARG A 9 30.26 13.20 55.34
C ARG A 9 30.04 13.09 53.84
N PHE A 10 31.00 13.66 53.11
CA PHE A 10 31.24 13.48 51.69
C PHE A 10 31.82 12.08 51.45
N SER A 11 31.29 11.32 50.49
CA SER A 11 32.03 10.29 49.75
C SER A 11 31.28 10.00 48.45
N LEU A 12 31.85 10.50 47.35
CA LEU A 12 31.54 10.15 45.97
C LEU A 12 31.94 8.69 45.71
N LEU A 13 31.14 7.94 44.95
CA LEU A 13 31.61 7.03 43.89
C LEU A 13 30.44 6.59 43.00
N LEU A 14 30.65 6.76 41.70
CA LEU A 14 29.76 6.46 40.58
C LEU A 14 29.51 4.95 40.42
N LEU A 15 28.35 4.55 39.90
CA LEU A 15 28.22 3.83 38.61
C LEU A 15 26.78 3.36 38.30
N ALA A 16 26.33 3.78 37.12
CA ALA A 16 25.63 3.02 36.08
C ALA A 16 24.16 2.57 36.23
N ALA A 17 23.38 3.04 35.23
CA ALA A 17 22.35 2.34 34.45
C ALA A 17 21.04 1.92 35.17
N GLY A 18 19.86 2.30 34.68
CA GLY A 18 19.49 3.03 33.48
C GLY A 18 18.01 3.44 33.54
N PRO A 19 17.56 4.35 32.66
CA PRO A 19 16.15 4.66 32.59
C PRO A 19 15.43 3.51 31.87
N LEU A 20 14.63 2.78 32.65
CA LEU A 20 13.43 2.12 32.16
C LEU A 20 12.51 3.20 31.58
N LEU A 21 12.66 3.50 30.30
CA LEU A 21 11.67 4.23 29.54
C LEU A 21 11.04 3.25 28.57
N GLY A 22 9.78 2.95 28.84
CA GLY A 22 8.91 2.23 27.92
C GLY A 22 8.87 2.97 26.60
N GLY A 23 9.36 2.29 25.57
CA GLY A 23 9.06 2.59 24.18
C GLY A 23 8.52 1.30 23.57
N CYS A 24 7.20 1.14 23.56
CA CYS A 24 6.57 0.34 22.51
C CYS A 24 6.75 1.14 21.22
N GLY A 25 7.88 0.94 20.54
CA GLY A 25 8.23 1.65 19.33
C GLY A 25 8.85 0.68 18.33
N ASP A 26 8.28 0.71 17.12
CA ASP A 26 8.90 0.28 15.87
C ASP A 26 8.90 -1.21 15.56
N ARG A 27 7.72 -1.73 15.25
CA ARG A 27 7.58 -2.68 14.14
C ARG A 27 6.40 -2.25 13.27
N TYR A 28 6.69 -1.98 12.00
CA TYR A 28 5.82 -1.43 10.96
C TYR A 28 5.71 0.10 10.89
N SER A 29 6.82 0.76 10.53
CA SER A 29 6.72 1.94 9.67
C SER A 29 6.11 1.51 8.33
N THR A 30 4.85 1.88 8.08
CA THR A 30 4.15 1.68 6.79
C THR A 30 4.17 2.93 5.92
N LEU A 31 5.08 3.87 6.22
CA LEU A 31 5.33 5.01 5.35
C LEU A 31 6.28 4.57 4.24
N PRO A 32 5.93 4.75 2.95
CA PRO A 32 6.86 4.48 1.86
C PRO A 32 8.11 5.33 2.04
N VAL A 33 9.28 4.69 2.00
CA VAL A 33 10.57 5.37 2.05
C VAL A 33 10.89 5.82 0.62
N PRO A 34 11.02 7.13 0.36
CA PRO A 34 11.35 7.61 -0.97
C PRO A 34 12.65 6.98 -1.48
N GLY A 35 12.60 6.38 -2.67
CA GLY A 35 13.76 5.80 -3.34
C GLY A 35 14.06 4.33 -3.03
N VAL A 36 13.22 3.65 -2.24
CA VAL A 36 13.24 2.18 -2.17
C VAL A 36 12.45 1.63 -3.36
N PRO A 37 13.08 0.82 -4.23
CA PRO A 37 12.37 0.24 -5.37
C PRO A 37 11.27 -0.71 -4.88
N ALA A 38 10.19 -0.78 -5.65
CA ALA A 38 9.07 -1.67 -5.35
C ALA A 38 9.54 -3.09 -5.03
N THR A 39 8.95 -3.66 -3.97
CA THR A 39 9.50 -4.84 -3.30
C THR A 39 9.18 -6.13 -4.05
N GLU A 40 10.16 -7.03 -4.23
CA GLU A 40 9.92 -8.40 -4.74
C GLU A 40 9.10 -9.24 -3.74
N MET A 41 8.17 -10.08 -4.22
CA MET A 41 7.08 -10.70 -3.42
C MET A 41 7.05 -12.25 -3.47
N PRO A 42 7.84 -12.99 -2.66
CA PRO A 42 7.84 -14.46 -2.60
C PRO A 42 6.52 -15.07 -2.05
N GLN A 43 5.51 -15.17 -2.95
CA GLN A 43 4.11 -15.59 -2.77
C GLN A 43 3.15 -14.53 -2.17
N LEU A 44 3.49 -13.24 -2.31
CA LEU A 44 2.90 -12.05 -1.68
C LEU A 44 2.53 -12.11 -0.17
N ASP A 45 3.12 -12.87 0.75
CA ASP A 45 4.15 -13.90 0.75
C ASP A 45 3.66 -15.14 1.53
N GLN A 46 3.10 -16.14 0.83
CA GLN A 46 2.17 -17.22 1.25
C GLN A 46 0.81 -16.65 1.63
N SER A 47 0.01 -16.08 0.72
CA SER A 47 -0.60 -14.80 1.10
C SER A 47 -2.11 -14.61 1.07
N ILE A 48 -2.63 -13.87 2.05
CA ILE A 48 -1.94 -13.24 3.19
C ILE A 48 -2.01 -14.24 4.35
N ALA A 49 -1.06 -15.17 4.39
CA ALA A 49 -0.98 -16.39 5.21
C ALA A 49 -2.32 -17.06 5.50
N SER A 50 -3.07 -17.38 4.43
CA SER A 50 -4.40 -18.03 4.35
C SER A 50 -5.67 -17.15 4.43
N SER A 51 -5.50 -15.82 4.49
CA SER A 51 -6.50 -14.76 4.25
C SER A 51 -7.83 -14.87 4.98
N THR A 52 -7.89 -14.24 6.16
CA THR A 52 -9.10 -13.70 6.79
C THR A 52 -9.49 -12.35 6.17
N PRO A 53 -10.70 -11.82 6.43
CA PRO A 53 -11.12 -10.53 5.88
C PRO A 53 -10.18 -9.36 6.24
N GLU A 54 -9.66 -9.34 7.46
CA GLU A 54 -8.76 -8.28 7.95
C GLU A 54 -7.39 -8.35 7.28
N ALA A 55 -6.87 -9.56 7.07
CA ALA A 55 -5.60 -9.76 6.39
C ALA A 55 -5.68 -9.25 4.94
N ALA A 56 -6.75 -9.60 4.23
CA ALA A 56 -7.03 -9.10 2.89
C ALA A 56 -7.17 -7.57 2.86
N ARG A 57 -7.89 -6.97 3.84
CA ARG A 57 -8.02 -5.51 3.94
C ARG A 57 -6.67 -4.81 4.11
N ARG A 58 -5.79 -5.31 4.98
CA ARG A 58 -4.47 -4.69 5.20
C ARG A 58 -3.53 -4.84 4.00
N GLY A 59 -3.59 -5.97 3.30
CA GLY A 59 -2.72 -6.20 2.15
C GLY A 59 -3.08 -5.38 0.93
N LEU A 60 -4.35 -5.01 0.77
CA LEU A 60 -4.78 -4.16 -0.33
C LEU A 60 -4.83 -2.68 0.05
N GLY A 61 -5.37 -2.36 1.23
CA GLY A 61 -5.58 -0.98 1.66
C GLY A 61 -4.29 -0.19 1.83
N ASN A 62 -4.28 1.03 1.28
CA ASN A 62 -3.13 1.93 1.20
C ASN A 62 -1.91 1.33 0.49
N HIS A 63 -2.13 0.66 -0.64
CA HIS A 63 -1.04 0.14 -1.47
C HIS A 63 -1.23 0.45 -2.94
N THR A 64 -0.12 0.70 -3.61
CA THR A 64 -0.02 0.73 -5.07
C THR A 64 0.46 -0.64 -5.55
N TRP A 65 -0.19 -1.23 -6.54
CA TRP A 65 0.17 -2.57 -7.03
C TRP A 65 0.11 -2.68 -8.55
N LEU A 66 1.05 -3.45 -9.09
CA LEU A 66 1.16 -3.73 -10.52
C LEU A 66 0.58 -5.11 -10.83
N TRP A 67 -0.38 -5.11 -11.76
CA TRP A 67 -1.08 -6.30 -12.22
C TRP A 67 -0.77 -6.58 -13.69
N THR A 68 -0.12 -7.71 -13.95
CA THR A 68 0.26 -8.13 -15.31
C THR A 68 -0.28 -9.51 -15.70
N ARG A 69 -0.85 -10.26 -14.76
CA ARG A 69 -1.27 -11.66 -14.95
C ARG A 69 -2.77 -11.85 -15.22
N GLY A 70 -3.45 -10.79 -15.68
CA GLY A 70 -4.86 -10.83 -16.09
C GLY A 70 -5.02 -11.01 -17.60
N PRO A 71 -6.25 -11.28 -18.08
CA PRO A 71 -6.52 -11.41 -19.52
C PRO A 71 -6.54 -10.07 -20.28
N GLY A 72 -6.53 -8.94 -19.57
CA GLY A 72 -6.51 -7.59 -20.13
C GLY A 72 -5.12 -6.95 -20.14
N PRO A 73 -5.00 -5.67 -20.54
CA PRO A 73 -3.74 -4.94 -20.44
C PRO A 73 -3.28 -4.86 -18.99
N ALA A 74 -1.98 -4.64 -18.80
CA ALA A 74 -1.41 -4.42 -17.48
C ALA A 74 -2.04 -3.19 -16.81
N GLN A 75 -2.18 -3.26 -15.49
CA GLN A 75 -2.93 -2.30 -14.70
C GLN A 75 -2.10 -1.92 -13.49
N ILE A 76 -2.04 -0.63 -13.20
CA ILE A 76 -1.48 -0.11 -11.94
C ILE A 76 -2.63 0.40 -11.12
N HIS A 77 -2.78 -0.15 -9.93
CA HIS A 77 -3.84 0.24 -9.01
C HIS A 77 -3.25 0.98 -7.82
N TYR A 78 -4.01 1.90 -7.27
CA TYR A 78 -3.85 2.38 -5.91
C TYR A 78 -5.15 2.17 -5.15
N SER A 79 -5.14 1.25 -4.20
CA SER A 79 -6.27 0.95 -3.35
C SER A 79 -6.09 1.69 -2.03
N THR A 80 -6.97 2.65 -1.75
CA THR A 80 -6.97 3.43 -0.51
C THR A 80 -7.44 2.58 0.68
N ALA A 81 -7.16 3.02 1.91
CA ALA A 81 -7.65 2.33 3.10
C ALA A 81 -9.19 2.46 3.31
N ASP A 82 -9.83 3.45 2.69
CA ASP A 82 -11.26 3.73 2.86
C ASP A 82 -12.17 3.03 1.81
N GLY A 83 -11.61 2.13 1.01
CA GLY A 83 -12.38 1.33 0.04
C GLY A 83 -12.47 1.94 -1.36
N ARG A 84 -11.81 3.06 -1.65
CA ARG A 84 -11.66 3.57 -3.03
C ARG A 84 -10.48 2.89 -3.73
N ASP A 85 -10.63 2.64 -5.02
CA ASP A 85 -9.56 2.15 -5.89
C ASP A 85 -9.39 3.06 -7.10
N PHE A 86 -8.15 3.31 -7.49
CA PHE A 86 -7.83 4.06 -8.71
C PHE A 86 -6.99 3.17 -9.60
N VAL A 87 -7.40 2.98 -10.85
CA VAL A 87 -6.66 2.16 -11.82
C VAL A 87 -6.20 2.96 -13.01
N TRP A 88 -4.93 2.78 -13.34
CA TRP A 88 -4.29 3.24 -14.56
C TRP A 88 -3.99 2.04 -15.46
N LEU A 89 -4.66 1.99 -16.61
CA LEU A 89 -4.40 0.96 -17.61
C LEU A 89 -3.26 1.36 -18.55
N VAL A 90 -2.41 0.39 -18.86
CA VAL A 90 -1.46 0.50 -19.98
C VAL A 90 -2.24 0.76 -21.27
N GLY A 91 -1.73 1.69 -22.07
CA GLY A 91 -2.35 2.20 -23.29
C GLY A 91 -3.27 3.41 -23.08
N GLU A 92 -3.59 3.76 -21.83
CA GLU A 92 -4.52 4.84 -21.52
C GLU A 92 -3.84 5.93 -20.67
N ARG A 93 -4.29 7.18 -20.82
CA ARG A 93 -3.96 8.26 -19.89
C ARG A 93 -5.00 8.38 -18.78
N ARG A 94 -6.21 7.87 -19.01
CA ARG A 94 -7.32 8.00 -18.09
C ARG A 94 -7.06 7.18 -16.82
N ILE A 95 -7.31 7.79 -15.66
CA ILE A 95 -7.42 7.10 -14.38
C ILE A 95 -8.89 6.79 -14.16
N LEU A 96 -9.21 5.53 -13.90
CA LEU A 96 -10.57 5.14 -13.55
C LEU A 96 -10.67 5.08 -12.03
N ALA A 97 -11.69 5.76 -11.49
CA ALA A 97 -12.05 5.66 -10.10
C ALA A 97 -13.06 4.54 -9.91
N GLY A 98 -12.84 3.73 -8.88
CA GLY A 98 -13.69 2.64 -8.48
C GLY A 98 -13.60 2.42 -6.98
N GLU A 99 -14.01 1.24 -6.59
CA GLU A 99 -14.15 0.83 -5.21
C GLU A 99 -13.64 -0.59 -5.07
N TRP A 100 -13.18 -0.91 -3.87
CA TRP A 100 -12.80 -2.24 -3.48
C TRP A 100 -13.38 -2.57 -2.11
N GLN A 101 -13.65 -3.85 -1.90
CA GLN A 101 -14.03 -4.37 -0.60
C GLN A 101 -13.53 -5.79 -0.43
N VAL A 102 -13.62 -6.28 0.81
CA VAL A 102 -13.37 -7.67 1.14
C VAL A 102 -14.68 -8.31 1.55
N ASP A 103 -15.00 -9.43 0.93
CA ASP A 103 -16.19 -10.23 1.20
C ASP A 103 -15.80 -11.64 1.66
N THR A 104 -16.76 -12.36 2.23
CA THR A 104 -16.63 -13.77 2.61
C THR A 104 -17.85 -14.52 2.15
N THR A 105 -17.64 -15.53 1.31
CA THR A 105 -18.73 -16.37 0.80
C THR A 105 -19.31 -17.25 1.90
N ALA A 106 -20.46 -17.89 1.63
CA ALA A 106 -21.13 -18.76 2.58
C ALA A 106 -20.28 -19.97 3.04
N ASP A 107 -19.37 -20.46 2.19
CA ASP A 107 -18.40 -21.51 2.48
C ASP A 107 -17.11 -21.00 3.16
N GLY A 108 -17.06 -19.71 3.53
CA GLY A 108 -15.96 -19.11 4.28
C GLY A 108 -14.78 -18.65 3.44
N LEU A 109 -14.90 -18.64 2.10
CA LEU A 109 -13.84 -18.18 1.21
C LEU A 109 -13.77 -16.65 1.20
N VAL A 110 -12.63 -16.09 1.58
CA VAL A 110 -12.39 -14.65 1.55
C VAL A 110 -12.08 -14.20 0.12
N GLN A 111 -12.78 -13.15 -0.31
CA GLN A 111 -12.68 -12.60 -1.66
C GLN A 111 -12.38 -11.10 -1.60
N ILE A 112 -11.64 -10.61 -2.60
CA ILE A 112 -11.51 -9.19 -2.87
C ILE A 112 -12.41 -8.88 -4.05
N CYS A 113 -13.28 -7.90 -3.87
CA CYS A 113 -14.23 -7.46 -4.87
C CYS A 113 -13.85 -6.07 -5.33
N LEU A 114 -13.82 -5.88 -6.65
CA LEU A 114 -13.59 -4.58 -7.28
C LEU A 114 -14.83 -4.15 -8.05
N ARG A 115 -15.08 -2.84 -8.09
CA ARG A 115 -16.16 -2.22 -8.85
C ARG A 115 -15.72 -0.89 -9.44
N TYR A 116 -16.00 -0.67 -10.71
CA TYR A 116 -15.71 0.57 -11.44
C TYR A 116 -16.97 1.05 -12.17
N PRO A 117 -17.76 1.93 -11.53
CA PRO A 117 -18.99 2.45 -12.12
C PRO A 117 -18.74 3.15 -13.46
N GLY A 118 -19.59 2.89 -14.46
CA GLY A 118 -19.48 3.50 -15.79
C GLY A 118 -18.35 2.94 -16.66
N VAL A 119 -17.71 1.85 -16.23
CA VAL A 119 -16.70 1.11 -16.99
C VAL A 119 -17.27 -0.25 -17.39
N GLN A 120 -17.04 -0.66 -18.63
CA GLN A 120 -17.30 -2.01 -19.13
C GLN A 120 -16.06 -2.49 -19.91
N ARG A 121 -15.09 -3.04 -19.18
CA ARG A 121 -13.91 -3.69 -19.73
C ARG A 121 -13.65 -5.03 -19.03
N GLN A 122 -12.84 -5.88 -19.62
CA GLN A 122 -12.51 -7.16 -19.02
C GLN A 122 -11.78 -6.96 -17.68
N GLY A 123 -12.36 -7.47 -16.60
CA GLY A 123 -11.83 -7.32 -15.24
C GLY A 123 -12.15 -5.99 -14.55
N LEU A 124 -12.79 -5.03 -15.23
CA LEU A 124 -13.20 -3.73 -14.69
C LEU A 124 -14.64 -3.43 -15.11
N GLY A 125 -15.57 -3.46 -14.16
CA GLY A 125 -17.00 -3.37 -14.47
C GLY A 125 -17.81 -2.62 -13.43
N THR A 126 -19.01 -2.21 -13.83
CA THR A 126 -19.99 -1.56 -12.94
C THR A 126 -20.49 -2.47 -11.82
N ASN A 127 -20.43 -3.79 -12.01
CA ASN A 127 -20.79 -4.77 -10.98
C ASN A 127 -19.56 -5.19 -10.18
N TRP A 128 -19.79 -5.58 -8.92
CA TRP A 128 -18.75 -6.20 -8.10
C TRP A 128 -18.22 -7.45 -8.78
N THR A 129 -16.92 -7.46 -9.04
CA THR A 129 -16.22 -8.63 -9.56
C THR A 129 -15.28 -9.12 -8.48
N CYS A 130 -15.63 -10.26 -7.90
CA CYS A 130 -14.94 -10.83 -6.75
C CYS A 130 -13.98 -11.94 -7.17
N ARG A 131 -12.82 -11.98 -6.51
CA ARG A 131 -11.80 -13.01 -6.73
C ARG A 131 -11.27 -13.49 -5.40
N PRO A 132 -10.94 -14.79 -5.24
CA PRO A 132 -10.33 -15.27 -4.01
C PRO A 132 -9.10 -14.43 -3.68
N ALA A 133 -9.00 -13.96 -2.43
CA ALA A 133 -7.97 -13.01 -2.02
C ALA A 133 -6.57 -13.55 -2.31
N GLY A 134 -6.31 -14.82 -1.96
CA GLY A 134 -5.03 -15.48 -2.24
C GLY A 134 -4.69 -15.56 -3.73
N THR A 135 -5.68 -15.78 -4.61
CA THR A 135 -5.46 -15.73 -6.06
C THR A 135 -5.09 -14.33 -6.52
N MET A 136 -5.75 -13.31 -5.98
CA MET A 136 -5.46 -11.92 -6.34
C MET A 136 -4.02 -11.55 -5.93
N PHE A 137 -3.63 -11.81 -4.69
CA PHE A 137 -2.27 -11.48 -4.23
C PHE A 137 -1.18 -12.29 -4.96
N THR A 138 -1.41 -13.57 -5.25
CA THR A 138 -0.45 -14.40 -6.02
C THR A 138 -0.22 -13.89 -7.44
N GLN A 139 -1.19 -13.15 -8.00
CA GLN A 139 -1.13 -12.66 -9.37
C GLN A 139 -0.68 -11.21 -9.49
N MET A 140 -0.49 -10.51 -8.37
CA MET A 140 0.20 -9.22 -8.35
C MET A 140 1.69 -9.43 -8.63
N GLN A 141 2.27 -8.57 -9.47
CA GLN A 141 3.69 -8.62 -9.80
C GLN A 141 4.53 -7.88 -8.75
N GLU A 142 4.09 -6.68 -8.40
CA GLU A 142 4.75 -5.80 -7.43
C GLU A 142 3.69 -5.05 -6.62
N ARG A 143 4.07 -4.63 -5.43
CA ARG A 143 3.25 -3.84 -4.51
C ARG A 143 4.13 -2.94 -3.67
N GLU A 144 3.71 -1.70 -3.51
CA GLU A 144 4.39 -0.65 -2.76
C GLU A 144 3.41 0.01 -1.79
N GLY A 145 3.91 0.48 -0.64
CA GLY A 145 3.09 1.19 0.34
C GLY A 145 2.68 2.58 -0.15
N GLY A 146 1.43 2.98 0.12
CA GLY A 146 0.94 4.32 -0.21
C GLY A 146 0.70 4.57 -1.71
N ASP A 147 0.68 5.85 -2.07
CA ASP A 147 0.48 6.36 -3.44
C ASP A 147 1.76 7.08 -3.95
N PRO A 148 2.87 6.35 -4.18
CA PRO A 148 4.12 6.95 -4.66
C PRO A 148 3.97 7.59 -6.04
N LEU A 149 3.02 7.12 -6.85
CA LEU A 149 2.71 7.64 -8.17
C LEU A 149 1.83 8.90 -8.13
N ARG A 150 1.25 9.22 -6.95
CA ARG A 150 0.43 10.40 -6.67
C ARG A 150 -0.67 10.60 -7.70
N PHE A 151 -1.29 9.51 -8.18
CA PHE A 151 -2.38 9.60 -9.16
C PHE A 151 -3.77 9.51 -8.54
N SER A 152 -3.86 9.20 -7.23
CA SER A 152 -5.11 9.39 -6.51
C SER A 152 -5.48 10.88 -6.48
N GLY A 153 -6.73 11.19 -6.84
CA GLY A 153 -7.18 12.57 -7.00
C GLY A 153 -6.97 13.18 -8.39
N ARG A 154 -6.40 12.43 -9.35
CA ARG A 154 -6.33 12.82 -10.76
C ARG A 154 -7.30 11.99 -11.60
N THR A 155 -7.87 12.59 -12.65
CA THR A 155 -8.63 11.86 -13.68
C THR A 155 -7.75 11.39 -14.84
N GLN A 156 -6.52 11.89 -14.89
CA GLN A 156 -5.53 11.56 -15.91
C GLN A 156 -4.14 11.38 -15.31
N ALA A 157 -3.43 10.36 -15.76
CA ALA A 157 -2.02 10.17 -15.52
C ALA A 157 -1.18 11.27 -16.21
N LYS A 158 0.06 11.45 -15.77
CA LYS A 158 0.97 12.43 -16.37
C LYS A 158 1.39 12.11 -17.80
N PHE A 159 1.34 10.84 -18.19
CA PHE A 159 1.69 10.33 -19.51
C PHE A 159 0.89 9.06 -19.81
N VAL A 160 1.08 8.46 -20.99
CA VAL A 160 0.55 7.14 -21.34
C VAL A 160 1.65 6.09 -21.14
N LEU A 161 1.33 4.99 -20.47
CA LEU A 161 2.18 3.81 -20.47
C LEU A 161 1.94 3.08 -21.80
N THR A 162 2.83 3.24 -22.78
CA THR A 162 2.67 2.63 -24.10
C THR A 162 3.00 1.13 -24.13
N GLN A 163 3.67 0.65 -23.10
CA GLN A 163 4.02 -0.75 -22.90
C GLN A 163 3.85 -1.10 -21.42
N THR A 164 3.72 -2.40 -21.14
CA THR A 164 3.73 -2.92 -19.77
C THR A 164 5.04 -2.50 -19.10
N PRO A 165 4.98 -1.78 -17.97
CA PRO A 165 6.18 -1.40 -17.25
C PRO A 165 6.86 -2.64 -16.67
N SER A 166 8.18 -2.58 -16.57
CA SER A 166 8.98 -3.64 -15.94
C SER A 166 8.81 -3.67 -14.42
N SER A 167 8.52 -2.52 -13.80
CA SER A 167 8.33 -2.33 -12.36
C SER A 167 7.56 -1.04 -12.06
N LEU A 168 7.01 -0.91 -10.85
CA LEU A 168 6.46 0.34 -10.30
C LEU A 168 7.55 1.39 -10.15
N ALA A 169 8.77 1.01 -9.78
CA ALA A 169 9.92 1.91 -9.66
C ALA A 169 10.24 2.63 -10.99
N GLU A 170 10.13 1.91 -12.12
CA GLU A 170 10.24 2.52 -13.45
C GLU A 170 9.19 3.64 -13.65
N VAL A 171 7.95 3.37 -13.25
CA VAL A 171 6.84 4.31 -13.41
C VAL A 171 7.00 5.52 -12.47
N GLU A 172 7.44 5.29 -11.23
CA GLU A 172 7.74 6.34 -10.26
C GLU A 172 8.82 7.29 -10.78
N GLY A 173 9.93 6.75 -11.29
CA GLY A 173 11.00 7.54 -11.89
C GLY A 173 10.50 8.42 -13.03
N ARG A 174 9.61 7.87 -13.88
CA ARG A 174 8.98 8.63 -14.97
C ARG A 174 8.00 9.69 -14.45
N VAL A 175 7.22 9.42 -13.41
CA VAL A 175 6.31 10.40 -12.78
C VAL A 175 7.08 11.55 -12.14
N ALA A 176 8.22 11.27 -11.51
CA ALA A 176 9.11 12.26 -10.94
C ALA A 176 9.77 13.13 -12.01
N ALA A 177 10.20 12.53 -13.12
CA ALA A 177 10.79 13.23 -14.26
C ALA A 177 9.77 14.03 -15.10
N THR A 178 8.48 13.73 -14.98
CA THR A 178 7.43 14.43 -15.72
C THR A 178 6.90 15.62 -14.91
N PRO A 179 7.08 16.86 -15.37
CA PRO A 179 6.52 18.04 -14.70
C PRO A 179 5.01 17.89 -14.51
N GLU A 180 4.47 18.48 -13.44
CA GLU A 180 3.03 18.68 -13.40
C GLU A 180 2.67 19.66 -14.52
N ASN A 181 1.77 19.25 -15.42
CA ASN A 181 1.16 20.19 -16.35
C ASN A 181 0.32 21.17 -15.51
N LEU A 182 0.97 22.23 -15.03
CA LEU A 182 0.32 23.45 -14.59
C LEU A 182 -0.24 24.07 -15.86
N GLY A 183 -1.46 23.68 -16.22
CA GLY A 183 -2.16 24.28 -17.34
C GLY A 183 -2.20 25.80 -17.13
N TYR A 184 -1.51 26.52 -18.01
CA TYR A 184 -1.82 27.90 -18.33
C TYR A 184 -2.82 27.90 -19.48
#